data_AF-U1QNR5-F1
#
_entry.id   AF-U1QNR5-F1
#
_cell.length_a   1.000
_cell.length_b   1.000
_cell.length_c   1.000
_cell.angle_alpha   90.00
_cell.angle_beta   90.00
_cell.angle_gamma   90.00
#
_symmetry.space_group_name_H-M   'P 1'
#
loop_
_entity.id
_entity.type
_entity.pdbx_description
1 polymer ?
#
loop_
_entity_poly.entity_id
_entity_poly.type
_entity_poly.pdbx_seq_one_letter_code
_entity_poly.pdbx_strand_id
1 'polypeptide(L)'
;MNVDSIEVSGTAAEKRSRYLSVAQLKTVLRERTGYVCTKSSPNHDNLYPDNKFILRGEFYDTQLDIVFVVEENDHVVVVTQMSQHSDSLRGRFYRHVGEGVSDAIEDTRE
;
A
#
# COMPACT_ATOMS: atom_id res chain seq x y z
N MET A 1 -0.74 -16.18 1.36
CA MET A 1 -2.02 -15.98 0.62
C MET A 1 -1.72 -15.35 -0.73
N ASN A 2 -2.45 -15.66 -1.80
CA ASN A 2 -2.24 -15.03 -3.12
C ASN A 2 -3.23 -13.87 -3.26
N VAL A 3 -2.78 -12.71 -3.76
CA VAL A 3 -3.65 -11.55 -3.96
C VAL A 3 -4.41 -11.76 -5.27
N ASP A 4 -5.59 -12.40 -5.17
CA ASP A 4 -6.36 -12.85 -6.32
C ASP A 4 -6.96 -11.69 -7.13
N SER A 5 -7.36 -10.59 -6.47
CA SER A 5 -7.94 -9.42 -7.14
C SER A 5 -7.22 -8.12 -6.77
N ILE A 6 -6.62 -7.48 -7.78
CA ILE A 6 -5.95 -6.19 -7.66
C ILE A 6 -6.57 -5.22 -8.66
N GLU A 7 -7.25 -4.21 -8.14
CA GLU A 7 -7.73 -3.06 -8.89
C GLU A 7 -6.73 -1.90 -8.75
N VAL A 8 -6.50 -1.18 -9.85
CA VAL A 8 -5.71 0.05 -9.84
C VAL A 8 -6.61 1.20 -10.22
N SER A 9 -6.87 2.11 -9.27
CA SER A 9 -7.72 3.27 -9.51
C SER A 9 -7.19 4.15 -10.64
N GLY A 10 -8.09 4.93 -11.25
CA GLY A 10 -7.71 5.92 -12.27
C GLY A 10 -6.63 6.89 -11.77
N THR A 11 -6.74 7.36 -10.53
CA THR A 11 -5.74 8.23 -9.89
C THR A 11 -4.35 7.58 -9.83
N ALA A 12 -4.27 6.30 -9.46
CA ALA A 12 -3.01 5.57 -9.44
C ALA A 12 -2.46 5.35 -10.87
N ALA A 13 -3.33 5.05 -11.83
CA ALA A 13 -2.99 4.80 -13.22
C ALA A 13 -2.49 6.07 -13.96
N GLU A 14 -3.09 7.23 -13.70
CA GLU A 14 -2.67 8.52 -14.28
C GLU A 14 -1.22 8.89 -13.94
N LYS A 15 -0.74 8.43 -12.77
CA LYS A 15 0.63 8.64 -12.33
C LYS A 15 1.68 7.77 -13.02
N ARG A 16 1.29 6.89 -13.95
CA ARG A 16 2.22 6.07 -14.75
C ARG A 16 3.27 6.88 -15.50
N SER A 17 2.99 8.14 -15.81
CA SER A 17 3.94 9.06 -16.46
C SER A 17 5.10 9.48 -15.56
N ARG A 18 4.95 9.31 -14.24
CA ARG A 18 5.92 9.72 -13.22
C ARG A 18 6.52 8.52 -12.49
N TYR A 19 5.78 7.43 -12.37
CA TYR A 19 6.12 6.29 -11.52
C TYR A 19 5.82 4.97 -12.25
N LEU A 20 5.13 4.02 -11.61
CA LEU A 20 4.90 2.69 -12.17
C LEU A 20 3.64 2.63 -13.04
N SER A 21 3.70 1.79 -14.08
CA SER A 21 2.52 1.40 -14.86
C SER A 21 1.58 0.48 -14.05
N VAL A 22 0.34 0.32 -14.53
CA VAL A 22 -0.65 -0.60 -13.92
C VAL A 22 -0.11 -2.03 -13.82
N ALA A 23 0.60 -2.50 -14.85
CA ALA A 23 1.19 -3.84 -14.84
C ALA A 23 2.26 -3.98 -13.75
N GLN A 24 3.16 -3.00 -13.66
CA GLN A 24 4.21 -2.97 -12.63
C GLN A 24 3.63 -2.88 -11.22
N LEU A 25 2.56 -2.09 -11.00
CA LEU A 25 1.86 -2.05 -9.72
C LEU A 25 1.34 -3.44 -9.34
N LYS A 26 0.62 -4.12 -10.24
CA LYS A 26 0.12 -5.47 -9.99
C LYS A 26 1.24 -6.46 -9.67
N THR A 27 2.37 -6.38 -10.37
CA THR A 27 3.54 -7.21 -10.08
C THR A 27 4.12 -6.90 -8.71
N VAL A 28 4.29 -5.62 -8.36
CA VAL A 28 4.80 -5.21 -7.03
C VAL A 28 3.94 -5.76 -5.91
N LEU A 29 2.62 -5.57 -5.99
CA LEU A 29 1.70 -6.03 -4.96
C LEU A 29 1.63 -7.57 -4.81
N ARG A 30 2.03 -8.33 -5.83
CA ARG A 30 2.02 -9.80 -5.78
C ARG A 30 3.36 -10.42 -5.39
N GLU A 31 4.46 -9.82 -5.83
CA GLU A 31 5.75 -10.51 -5.88
C GLU A 31 6.86 -9.79 -5.11
N ARG A 32 6.67 -8.52 -4.75
CA ARG A 32 7.72 -7.71 -4.13
C ARG A 32 7.44 -7.49 -2.65
N THR A 33 8.53 -7.41 -1.90
CA THR A 33 8.52 -7.03 -0.50
C THR A 33 8.91 -5.57 -0.33
N GLY A 34 8.48 -4.99 0.77
CA GLY A 34 8.81 -3.64 1.19
C GLY A 34 8.52 -3.49 2.68
N TYR A 35 8.15 -2.29 3.09
CA TYR A 35 7.74 -1.97 4.44
C TYR A 35 6.26 -1.61 4.41
N VAL A 36 5.41 -2.47 4.97
CA VAL A 36 3.97 -2.28 5.00
C VAL A 36 3.57 -1.69 6.33
N CYS A 37 2.81 -0.61 6.28
CA CYS A 37 2.26 0.03 7.47
C CYS A 37 0.82 0.47 7.23
N THR A 38 0.08 0.64 8.32
CA THR A 38 -1.22 1.30 8.29
C THR A 38 -1.06 2.71 7.72
N LYS A 39 -2.14 3.34 7.25
CA LYS A 39 -2.17 4.78 6.92
C LYS A 39 -2.71 5.65 8.07
N SER A 40 -3.31 5.05 9.08
CA SER A 40 -3.76 5.71 10.30
C SER A 40 -2.73 5.49 11.41
N SER A 41 -2.55 6.50 12.26
CA SER A 41 -1.80 6.32 13.50
C SER A 41 -2.62 5.62 14.54
N PRO A 42 -2.00 4.83 15.43
CA PRO A 42 -2.66 4.33 16.64
C PRO A 42 -3.29 5.45 17.49
N ASN A 43 -2.78 6.68 17.39
CA ASN A 43 -3.33 7.84 18.11
C ASN A 43 -4.58 8.44 17.44
N HIS A 44 -5.02 7.91 16.31
CA HIS A 44 -6.19 8.36 15.54
C HIS A 44 -7.22 7.22 15.38
N ASP A 45 -7.29 6.31 16.36
CA ASP A 45 -8.31 5.26 16.43
C ASP A 45 -9.70 5.83 16.08
N ASN A 46 -10.40 5.17 15.15
CA ASN A 46 -11.74 5.52 14.65
C ASN A 46 -11.87 6.80 13.80
N LEU A 47 -10.79 7.49 13.45
CA LEU A 47 -10.85 8.65 12.54
C LEU A 47 -10.70 8.28 11.06
N TYR A 48 -10.08 7.14 10.77
CA TYR A 48 -9.88 6.63 9.41
C TYR A 48 -10.18 5.14 9.34
N PRO A 49 -10.58 4.62 8.16
CA PRO A 49 -10.72 3.19 7.94
C PRO A 49 -9.38 2.46 8.15
N ASP A 50 -9.40 1.42 8.98
CA ASP A 50 -8.22 0.61 9.33
C ASP A 50 -7.79 -0.34 8.20
N ASN A 51 -8.46 -0.27 7.07
CA ASN A 51 -8.20 -1.10 5.90
C ASN A 51 -7.26 -0.44 4.88
N LYS A 52 -6.62 0.68 5.24
CA LYS A 52 -5.78 1.46 4.34
C LYS A 52 -4.31 1.37 4.72
N PHE A 53 -3.49 1.02 3.75
CA PHE A 53 -2.09 0.66 3.95
C PHE A 53 -1.18 1.41 2.99
N ILE A 54 0.11 1.41 3.35
CA ILE A 54 1.20 1.90 2.51
C ILE A 54 2.23 0.78 2.40
N LEU A 55 2.51 0.35 1.17
CA LEU A 55 3.68 -0.45 0.83
C LEU A 55 4.79 0.52 0.39
N ARG A 56 5.77 0.69 1.28
CA ARG A 56 6.94 1.52 1.03
C ARG A 56 8.10 0.66 0.56
N GLY A 57 8.76 1.04 -0.52
CA GLY A 57 9.94 0.31 -0.98
C GLY A 57 10.60 0.95 -2.19
N GLU A 58 11.64 0.30 -2.66
CA GLU A 58 12.24 0.62 -3.95
C GLU A 58 11.74 -0.38 -4.99
N PHE A 59 11.06 0.12 -6.01
CA PHE A 59 10.42 -0.70 -7.04
C PHE A 59 10.81 -0.16 -8.41
N TYR A 60 11.38 -1.02 -9.26
CA TYR A 60 11.87 -0.62 -10.58
C TYR A 60 12.77 0.63 -10.50
N ASP A 61 13.78 0.56 -9.63
CA ASP A 61 14.77 1.63 -9.38
C ASP A 61 14.15 2.97 -8.91
N THR A 62 12.94 2.92 -8.35
CA THR A 62 12.21 4.11 -7.88
C THR A 62 11.75 3.93 -6.43
N GLN A 63 12.15 4.86 -5.55
CA GLN A 63 11.67 4.90 -4.16
C GLN A 63 10.24 5.42 -4.10
N LEU A 64 9.30 4.54 -3.79
CA LEU A 64 7.87 4.83 -3.81
C LEU A 64 7.15 4.39 -2.53
N ASP A 65 6.10 5.13 -2.24
CA ASP A 65 5.00 4.74 -1.36
C ASP A 65 3.80 4.41 -2.24
N ILE A 66 3.36 3.15 -2.20
CA ILE A 66 2.15 2.67 -2.86
C ILE A 66 1.04 2.62 -1.80
N VAL A 67 0.01 3.45 -1.99
CA VAL A 67 -1.16 3.48 -1.10
C VAL A 67 -2.21 2.54 -1.64
N PHE A 68 -2.64 1.59 -0.83
CA PHE A 68 -3.69 0.66 -1.18
C PHE A 68 -4.69 0.48 -0.05
N VAL A 69 -5.85 -0.10 -0.38
CA VAL A 69 -6.91 -0.47 0.55
C VAL A 69 -7.18 -1.96 0.37
N VAL A 70 -7.45 -2.65 1.47
CA VAL A 70 -8.00 -4.01 1.46
C VAL A 70 -9.51 -3.91 1.69
N GLU A 71 -10.29 -4.29 0.70
CA GLU A 71 -11.75 -4.38 0.78
C GLU A 71 -12.19 -5.80 1.16
N GLU A 72 -13.50 -5.99 1.30
CA GLU A 72 -14.09 -7.31 1.57
C GLU A 72 -13.61 -8.37 0.56
N ASN A 73 -13.49 -9.61 1.01
CA ASN A 73 -12.99 -10.75 0.22
C ASN A 73 -11.54 -10.56 -0.30
N ASP A 74 -10.69 -9.91 0.49
CA ASP A 74 -9.27 -9.65 0.19
C ASP A 74 -9.03 -8.88 -1.11
N HIS A 75 -10.02 -8.10 -1.56
CA HIS A 75 -9.89 -7.29 -2.75
C HIS A 75 -8.95 -6.11 -2.50
N VAL A 76 -7.87 -5.99 -3.28
CA VAL A 76 -6.88 -4.93 -3.08
C VAL A 76 -7.06 -3.82 -4.10
N VAL A 77 -7.30 -2.60 -3.62
CA VAL A 77 -7.47 -1.41 -4.46
C VAL A 77 -6.28 -0.48 -4.28
N VAL A 78 -5.49 -0.28 -5.34
CA VAL A 78 -4.42 0.71 -5.36
C VAL A 78 -5.02 2.10 -5.56
N VAL A 79 -4.93 2.93 -4.52
CA VAL A 79 -5.49 4.29 -4.47
C VAL A 79 -4.56 5.28 -5.16
N THR A 80 -3.27 5.20 -4.88
CA THR A 80 -2.27 6.09 -5.48
C THR A 80 -0.85 5.58 -5.28
N GLN A 81 0.09 6.22 -5.95
CA GLN A 81 1.53 6.04 -5.79
C GLN A 81 2.20 7.42 -5.69
N MET A 82 3.27 7.52 -4.89
CA MET A 82 4.00 8.77 -4.69
C MET A 82 5.46 8.53 -4.34
N SER A 83 6.33 9.48 -4.65
CA SER A 83 7.71 9.49 -4.16
C SER A 83 7.74 9.43 -2.65
N GLN A 84 8.70 8.70 -2.10
CA GLN A 84 8.91 8.70 -0.67
C GLN A 84 9.31 10.09 -0.19
N HIS A 85 8.62 10.60 0.82
CA HIS A 85 9.07 11.74 1.60
C HIS A 85 9.50 11.22 2.99
N SER A 86 10.70 11.60 3.42
CA SER A 86 11.32 11.16 4.68
C SER A 86 10.44 11.44 5.91
N ASP A 87 9.69 12.54 5.85
CA ASP A 87 9.01 13.12 7.00
C ASP A 87 7.63 12.50 7.26
N SER A 88 7.07 11.76 6.30
CA SER A 88 5.67 11.33 6.38
C SER A 88 5.46 10.00 7.09
N LEU A 89 6.41 9.07 7.12
CA LEU A 89 6.12 7.66 7.49
C LEU A 89 7.03 7.06 8.56
N ARG A 90 8.21 7.64 8.81
CA ARG A 90 9.12 7.14 9.84
C ARG A 90 8.73 7.70 11.22
N GLY A 91 7.87 6.95 11.93
CA GLY A 91 7.94 6.87 13.39
C GLY A 91 7.11 7.85 14.22
N ARG A 92 6.06 8.48 13.69
CA ARG A 92 5.13 9.26 14.54
C ARG A 92 3.67 8.83 14.47
N PHE A 93 3.26 8.16 13.39
CA PHE A 93 1.83 8.02 13.08
C PHE A 93 1.45 6.72 12.34
N TYR A 94 2.25 5.66 12.32
CA TYR A 94 1.92 4.46 11.54
C TYR A 94 2.42 3.20 12.21
N ARG A 95 1.58 2.16 12.26
CA ARG A 95 1.94 0.83 12.79
C ARG A 95 2.53 -0.01 11.65
N HIS A 96 3.64 -0.67 11.93
CA HIS A 96 4.21 -1.67 11.02
C HIS A 96 3.36 -2.94 11.05
N VAL A 97 2.95 -3.44 9.88
CA VAL A 97 2.12 -4.65 9.76
C VAL A 97 2.88 -5.81 9.14
N GLY A 98 3.90 -5.53 8.32
CA GLY A 98 4.69 -6.57 7.68
C GLY A 98 5.46 -6.08 6.46
N GLU A 99 5.79 -7.00 5.56
CA GLU A 99 6.64 -6.74 4.39
C GLU A 99 5.92 -6.92 3.05
N GLY A 100 4.71 -7.50 3.05
CA GLY A 100 3.92 -7.76 1.86
C GLY A 100 2.44 -7.42 1.99
N VAL A 101 1.74 -7.43 0.86
CA VAL A 101 0.28 -7.20 0.82
C VAL A 101 -0.48 -8.29 1.56
N SER A 102 0.05 -9.52 1.62
CA SER A 102 -0.52 -10.60 2.42
C SER A 102 -0.63 -10.23 3.90
N ASP A 103 0.37 -9.55 4.46
CA ASP A 103 0.38 -9.18 5.87
C ASP A 103 -0.69 -8.13 6.16
N ALA A 104 -0.93 -7.20 5.23
CA ALA A 104 -2.04 -6.26 5.32
C ALA A 104 -3.42 -6.93 5.21
N ILE A 105 -3.56 -7.98 4.38
CA ILE A 105 -4.81 -8.75 4.29
C ILE A 105 -5.07 -9.49 5.61
N GLU A 106 -4.05 -10.14 6.16
CA GLU A 106 -4.13 -10.84 7.44
C GLU A 106 -4.51 -9.87 8.57
N ASP A 107 -3.91 -8.67 8.59
CA ASP A 107 -4.20 -7.61 9.56
C ASP A 107 -5.67 -7.13 9.54
N THR A 108 -6.35 -7.14 8.37
CA THR A 108 -7.77 -6.75 8.29
C THR A 108 -8.76 -7.80 8.78
N ARG A 109 -8.29 -8.99 9.14
CA ARG A 109 -9.14 -10.11 9.57
C ARG A 109 -9.08 -10.36 11.08
N GLU A 110 -8.12 -9.75 11.76
CA GLU A 110 -7.99 -9.76 13.22
C GLU A 110 -8.97 -8.79 13.89
#